data_AF-A0A451CJP2-F1
#
_entry.id   AF-A0A451CJP2-F1
#
_cell.length_a   1.000
_cell.length_b   1.000
_cell.length_c   1.000
_cell.angle_alpha   90.00
_cell.angle_beta   90.00
_cell.angle_gamma   90.00
#
_symmetry.space_group_name_H-M   'P 1'
#
loop_
_entity.id
_entity.type
_entity.pdbx_description
1 polymer ?
#
loop_
_entity_poly.entity_id
_entity_poly.type
_entity_poly.pdbx_seq_one_letter_code
_entity_poly.pdbx_strand_id
1 'polypeptide(L)'
;MRQFGGVYPSECDTVAGHSSAVSVLATVLAYEFSEELKSETGVELNLPDVTLMATFHDFGEARSGDTGVSSLSVHSVCKLFPLEREGLEANLKGLKISRRVLELFDDYRGYKTPEALSVHIADNLEGIENLNPAIRK
;
A
#
# COMPACT_ATOMS: atom_id res chain seq x y z
N MET A 1 -10.02 -9.28 4.68
CA MET A 1 -9.60 -10.35 3.74
C MET A 1 -8.24 -10.87 4.16
N ARG A 2 -7.92 -12.10 3.76
CA ARG A 2 -6.61 -12.70 3.95
C ARG A 2 -5.82 -12.52 2.66
N GLN A 3 -4.62 -11.97 2.76
CA GLN A 3 -3.65 -11.86 1.68
C GLN A 3 -3.04 -13.24 1.39
N PHE A 4 -2.78 -13.51 0.11
CA PHE A 4 -2.32 -14.80 -0.45
C PHE A 4 -3.30 -15.98 -0.38
N GLY A 5 -3.94 -16.28 -1.52
CA GLY A 5 -4.59 -17.57 -1.77
C GLY A 5 -3.56 -18.65 -2.09
N GLY A 6 -3.28 -19.56 -1.16
CA GLY A 6 -2.41 -20.73 -1.39
C GLY A 6 -1.50 -21.14 -0.23
N VAL A 7 -1.46 -20.37 0.86
CA VAL A 7 -0.72 -20.70 2.10
C VAL A 7 -1.71 -21.15 3.18
N TYR A 8 -1.23 -21.82 4.25
CA TYR A 8 -2.12 -22.30 5.31
C TYR A 8 -2.89 -21.13 5.95
N PRO A 9 -4.17 -21.31 6.32
CA PRO A 9 -5.00 -20.30 6.98
C PRO A 9 -4.35 -19.58 8.18
N SER A 10 -3.43 -20.20 8.89
CA SER A 10 -2.68 -19.62 10.02
C SER A 10 -1.54 -18.69 9.59
N GLU A 11 -1.20 -18.68 8.31
CA GLU A 11 -0.03 -18.01 7.70
C GLU A 11 -0.44 -16.95 6.68
N CYS A 12 -1.74 -16.73 6.49
CA CYS A 12 -2.25 -15.64 5.67
C CYS A 12 -2.38 -14.38 6.52
N ASP A 13 -1.60 -13.35 6.19
CA ASP A 13 -1.79 -12.04 6.78
C ASP A 13 -3.14 -11.45 6.39
N THR A 14 -3.65 -10.55 7.22
CA THR A 14 -4.86 -9.80 6.86
C THR A 14 -4.45 -8.52 6.13
N VAL A 15 -5.29 -8.02 5.23
CA VAL A 15 -5.08 -6.70 4.59
C VAL A 15 -4.80 -5.62 5.64
N ALA A 16 -5.47 -5.68 6.80
CA ALA A 16 -5.21 -4.75 7.90
C ALA A 16 -3.84 -4.95 8.56
N GLY A 17 -3.38 -6.19 8.70
CA GLY A 17 -2.04 -6.52 9.22
C GLY A 17 -0.94 -6.01 8.30
N HIS A 18 -1.03 -6.34 7.02
CA HIS A 18 -0.15 -5.85 5.98
C HIS A 18 -0.14 -4.32 5.87
N SER A 19 -1.31 -3.69 5.74
CA SER A 19 -1.40 -2.21 5.70
C SER A 19 -0.79 -1.56 6.95
N SER A 20 -0.94 -2.17 8.12
CA SER A 20 -0.29 -1.69 9.35
C SER A 20 1.24 -1.81 9.28
N ALA A 21 1.76 -2.94 8.83
CA ALA A 21 3.20 -3.16 8.67
C ALA A 21 3.81 -2.20 7.64
N VAL A 22 3.19 -2.09 6.46
CA VAL A 22 3.58 -1.16 5.40
C VAL A 22 3.54 0.29 5.88
N SER A 23 2.52 0.68 6.65
CA SER A 23 2.45 2.04 7.22
C SER A 23 3.61 2.35 8.15
N VAL A 24 4.00 1.40 9.00
CA VAL A 24 5.16 1.55 9.89
C VAL A 24 6.44 1.64 9.07
N LEU A 25 6.66 0.69 8.14
CA LEU A 25 7.85 0.65 7.30
C LEU A 25 8.00 1.91 6.45
N ALA A 26 6.94 2.33 5.75
CA ALA A 26 6.96 3.53 4.91
C ALA A 26 7.26 4.78 5.74
N THR A 27 6.69 4.88 6.94
CA THR A 27 6.94 6.03 7.83
C THR A 27 8.39 6.04 8.32
N VAL A 28 8.94 4.90 8.73
CA VAL A 28 10.34 4.78 9.16
C VAL A 28 11.29 5.10 8.02
N LEU A 29 11.12 4.47 6.86
CA LEU A 29 11.96 4.71 5.69
C LEU A 29 11.91 6.17 5.25
N ALA A 30 10.72 6.78 5.18
CA ALA A 30 10.59 8.18 4.81
C ALA A 30 11.27 9.10 5.82
N TYR A 31 11.18 8.80 7.12
CA TYR A 31 11.84 9.59 8.15
C TYR A 31 13.37 9.50 8.05
N GLU A 32 13.90 8.28 7.99
CA GLU A 32 15.35 8.02 7.95
C GLU A 32 16.03 8.59 6.70
N PHE A 33 15.35 8.53 5.54
CA PHE A 33 15.95 8.92 4.26
C PHE A 33 15.52 10.30 3.75
N SER A 34 14.59 11.00 4.43
CA SER A 34 14.08 12.30 3.95
C SER A 34 15.17 13.38 3.77
N GLU A 35 16.06 13.51 4.75
CA GLU A 35 17.14 14.50 4.71
C GLU A 35 18.18 14.15 3.64
N GLU A 36 18.55 12.88 3.52
CA GLU A 36 19.48 12.39 2.49
C GLU A 36 18.89 12.64 1.10
N LEU A 37 17.64 12.24 0.87
CA LEU A 37 16.93 12.45 -0.40
C LEU A 37 16.90 13.94 -0.78
N LYS A 38 16.58 14.83 0.18
CA LYS A 38 16.55 16.28 -0.04
C LYS A 38 17.94 16.82 -0.36
N SER A 39 18.97 16.39 0.36
CA SER A 39 20.34 16.87 0.17
C SER A 39 20.98 16.39 -1.14
N GLU A 40 20.69 15.16 -1.57
CA GLU A 40 21.31 14.55 -2.76
C GLU A 40 20.55 14.84 -4.05
N THR A 41 19.22 14.88 -3.99
CA THR A 41 18.36 14.98 -5.18
C THR A 41 17.54 16.26 -5.24
N GLY A 42 17.43 17.01 -4.13
CA GLY A 42 16.53 18.16 -4.01
C GLY A 42 15.06 17.79 -3.85
N VAL A 43 14.72 16.51 -3.78
CA VAL A 43 13.35 16.03 -3.58
C VAL A 43 13.00 16.01 -2.10
N GLU A 44 11.92 16.69 -1.72
CA GLU A 44 11.41 16.74 -0.36
C GLU A 44 10.14 15.89 -0.23
N LEU A 45 10.11 14.98 0.74
CA LEU A 45 8.94 14.14 1.03
C LEU A 45 7.95 14.86 1.92
N ASN A 46 6.67 14.77 1.58
CA ASN A 46 5.60 15.08 2.52
C ASN A 46 5.33 13.88 3.43
N LEU A 47 5.97 13.85 4.60
CA LEU A 47 5.85 12.73 5.54
C LEU A 47 4.39 12.41 5.95
N PRO A 48 3.52 13.39 6.27
CA PRO A 48 2.10 13.13 6.49
C PRO A 48 1.41 12.40 5.34
N ASP A 49 1.73 12.74 4.10
CA ASP A 49 1.15 12.10 2.92
C ASP A 49 1.69 10.68 2.72
N VAL A 50 2.96 10.40 3.02
CA VAL A 50 3.52 9.04 3.02
C VAL A 50 2.74 8.15 3.99
N THR A 51 2.61 8.57 5.25
CA THR A 51 1.92 7.78 6.27
C THR A 51 0.45 7.60 5.92
N LEU A 52 -0.22 8.66 5.45
CA LEU A 52 -1.64 8.60 5.08
C LEU A 52 -1.87 7.70 3.88
N MET A 53 -1.01 7.79 2.86
CA MET A 53 -1.06 6.94 1.68
C MET A 53 -0.85 5.47 2.05
N ALA A 54 0.19 5.17 2.82
CA ALA A 54 0.49 3.81 3.28
C ALA A 54 -0.66 3.22 4.13
N THR A 55 -1.35 4.03 4.92
CA THR A 55 -2.49 3.59 5.73
C THR A 55 -3.68 3.13 4.87
N PHE A 56 -3.89 3.76 3.70
CA PHE A 56 -5.07 3.55 2.88
C PHE A 56 -4.82 2.82 1.56
N HIS A 57 -3.57 2.48 1.23
CA HIS A 57 -3.18 1.96 -0.09
C HIS A 57 -3.95 0.70 -0.51
N ASP A 58 -4.32 -0.16 0.45
CA ASP A 58 -5.12 -1.37 0.23
C ASP A 58 -6.48 -1.36 0.96
N PHE A 59 -6.90 -0.22 1.50
CA PHE A 59 -8.16 -0.14 2.27
C PHE A 59 -9.41 -0.38 1.39
N GLY A 60 -9.29 -0.20 0.08
CA GLY A 60 -10.32 -0.57 -0.90
C GLY A 60 -10.54 -2.09 -1.03
N GLU A 61 -9.51 -2.89 -0.73
CA GLU A 61 -9.53 -4.35 -0.88
C GLU A 61 -10.49 -5.04 0.07
N ALA A 62 -10.87 -4.38 1.17
CA ALA A 62 -11.93 -4.84 2.05
C ALA A 62 -13.27 -5.11 1.31
N ARG A 63 -13.49 -4.46 0.17
CA ARG A 63 -14.67 -4.67 -0.68
C ARG A 63 -14.37 -5.40 -1.99
N SER A 64 -13.24 -5.11 -2.64
CA SER A 64 -12.90 -5.70 -3.94
C SER A 64 -12.33 -7.11 -3.86
N GLY A 65 -11.81 -7.52 -2.70
CA GLY A 65 -10.88 -8.64 -2.64
C GLY A 65 -9.46 -8.19 -2.90
N ASP A 66 -8.52 -8.80 -2.19
CA ASP A 66 -7.11 -8.77 -2.54
C ASP A 66 -6.83 -9.92 -3.53
N THR A 67 -6.01 -9.63 -4.54
CA THR A 67 -5.56 -10.62 -5.52
C THR A 67 -4.05 -10.84 -5.51
N GLY A 68 -3.30 -10.04 -4.74
CA GLY A 68 -1.84 -10.07 -4.64
C GLY A 68 -1.16 -10.14 -6.01
N VAL A 69 -0.14 -10.99 -6.11
CA VAL A 69 0.61 -11.24 -7.37
C VAL A 69 -0.26 -11.85 -8.48
N SER A 70 -1.40 -12.46 -8.12
CA SER A 70 -2.35 -13.01 -9.09
C SER A 70 -3.11 -11.93 -9.87
N SER A 71 -3.05 -10.67 -9.43
CA SER A 71 -3.55 -9.52 -10.19
C SER A 71 -3.01 -9.49 -11.62
N LEU A 72 -1.75 -9.93 -11.84
CA LEU A 72 -1.11 -10.02 -13.15
C LEU A 72 -1.75 -11.08 -14.07
N SER A 73 -2.24 -12.19 -13.51
CA SER A 73 -2.85 -13.27 -14.28
C SER A 73 -4.32 -13.01 -14.61
N VAL A 74 -5.00 -12.16 -13.83
CA VAL A 74 -6.40 -11.78 -14.04
C VAL A 74 -6.59 -10.40 -14.68
N HIS A 75 -5.51 -9.64 -14.91
CA HIS A 75 -5.58 -8.26 -15.41
C HIS A 75 -6.32 -8.12 -16.75
N SER A 76 -6.23 -9.13 -17.62
CA SER A 76 -6.94 -9.18 -18.91
C SER A 76 -8.44 -9.42 -18.77
N VAL A 77 -8.89 -9.89 -17.61
CA VAL A 77 -10.27 -10.29 -17.32
C VAL A 77 -10.96 -9.31 -16.36
N CYS A 78 -10.20 -8.74 -15.41
CA CYS A 78 -10.70 -7.80 -14.41
C CYS A 78 -9.70 -6.68 -14.17
N LYS A 79 -10.16 -5.43 -14.37
CA LYS A 79 -9.40 -4.25 -13.93
C LYS A 79 -9.69 -4.05 -12.45
N LEU A 80 -8.75 -4.47 -11.61
CA LEU A 80 -8.87 -4.41 -10.15
C LEU A 80 -8.79 -2.98 -9.60
N PHE A 81 -7.97 -2.14 -10.21
CA PHE A 81 -7.77 -0.76 -9.77
C PHE A 81 -9.07 0.07 -9.68
N PRO A 82 -9.96 0.10 -10.70
CA PRO A 82 -11.27 0.74 -10.56
C PRO A 82 -12.12 0.19 -9.40
N LEU A 83 -12.12 -1.14 -9.18
CA LEU A 83 -12.91 -1.76 -8.12
C LEU A 83 -12.38 -1.42 -6.73
N GLU A 84 -11.07 -1.44 -6.54
CA GLU A 84 -10.41 -1.02 -5.30
C GLU A 84 -10.68 0.47 -5.02
N ARG A 85 -10.59 1.30 -6.06
CA ARG A 85 -10.87 2.74 -5.96
C ARG A 85 -12.31 3.02 -5.55
N GLU A 86 -13.27 2.37 -6.21
CA GLU A 86 -14.70 2.46 -5.85
C GLU A 86 -14.95 1.93 -4.42
N GLY A 87 -14.27 0.84 -4.04
CA GLY A 87 -14.32 0.29 -2.70
C GLY A 87 -13.83 1.29 -1.64
N LEU A 88 -12.69 1.94 -1.90
CA LEU A 88 -12.11 2.97 -1.05
C LEU A 88 -13.03 4.19 -0.94
N GLU A 89 -13.52 4.71 -2.07
CA GLU A 89 -14.46 5.83 -2.10
C GLU A 89 -15.71 5.54 -1.27
N ALA A 90 -16.28 4.35 -1.44
CA ALA A 90 -17.47 3.94 -0.72
C ALA A 90 -17.24 3.78 0.79
N ASN A 91 -16.02 3.43 1.21
CA ASN A 91 -15.64 3.37 2.63
C ASN A 91 -15.39 4.77 3.24
N LEU A 92 -14.99 5.75 2.43
CA LEU A 92 -14.66 7.11 2.88
C LEU A 92 -15.82 8.10 2.74
N LYS A 93 -16.96 7.66 2.20
CA LYS A 93 -18.12 8.53 1.91
C LYS A 93 -18.54 9.35 3.14
N GLY A 94 -18.53 10.67 2.99
CA GLY A 94 -18.92 11.63 4.04
C GLY A 94 -17.79 12.06 4.96
N LEU A 95 -16.58 11.50 4.82
CA LEU A 95 -15.41 11.94 5.58
C LEU A 95 -14.72 13.12 4.88
N LYS A 96 -14.28 14.12 5.66
CA LYS A 96 -13.55 15.29 5.14
C LYS A 96 -12.24 14.92 4.44
N ILE A 97 -11.63 13.81 4.86
CA ILE A 97 -10.34 13.33 4.34
C ILE A 97 -10.48 12.61 2.98
N SER A 98 -11.70 12.25 2.57
CA SER A 98 -11.97 11.39 1.43
C SER A 98 -11.26 11.87 0.16
N ARG A 99 -11.37 13.16 -0.17
CA ARG A 99 -10.72 13.73 -1.36
C ARG A 99 -9.20 13.52 -1.34
N ARG A 100 -8.53 13.81 -0.22
CA ARG A 100 -7.06 13.69 -0.12
C ARG A 100 -6.62 12.24 -0.25
N VAL A 101 -7.31 11.32 0.44
CA VAL A 101 -6.97 9.89 0.37
C VAL A 101 -7.20 9.34 -1.03
N LEU A 102 -8.27 9.76 -1.70
CA LEU A 102 -8.55 9.35 -3.07
C LEU A 102 -7.52 9.87 -4.07
N GLU A 103 -7.01 11.10 -3.89
CA GLU A 103 -5.88 11.63 -4.69
C GLU A 103 -4.60 10.82 -4.44
N LEU A 104 -4.24 10.59 -3.17
CA LEU A 104 -3.06 9.79 -2.80
C LEU A 104 -3.13 8.36 -3.33
N PHE A 105 -4.30 7.74 -3.34
CA PHE A 105 -4.49 6.41 -3.92
C PHE A 105 -4.23 6.39 -5.44
N ASP A 106 -4.68 7.43 -6.17
CA ASP A 106 -4.42 7.55 -7.61
C ASP A 106 -2.95 7.83 -7.91
N ASP A 107 -2.26 8.53 -7.01
CA ASP A 107 -0.82 8.78 -7.10
C ASP A 107 -0.02 7.51 -6.81
N TYR A 108 -0.41 6.76 -5.77
CA TYR A 108 0.15 5.44 -5.42
C TYR A 108 0.05 4.49 -6.61
N ARG A 109 -1.15 4.20 -7.10
CA ARG A 109 -1.36 3.24 -8.20
C ARG A 109 -0.76 3.73 -9.53
N GLY A 110 -0.54 5.04 -9.67
CA GLY A 110 0.08 5.65 -10.84
C GLY A 110 1.59 5.90 -10.75
N TYR A 111 2.25 5.58 -9.63
CA TYR A 111 3.67 5.87 -9.38
C TYR A 111 4.05 7.34 -9.61
N LYS A 112 3.15 8.28 -9.26
CA LYS A 112 3.26 9.69 -9.72
C LYS A 112 4.12 10.58 -8.84
N THR A 113 4.23 10.29 -7.55
CA THR A 113 4.92 11.16 -6.59
C THR A 113 6.04 10.43 -5.86
N PRO A 114 7.03 11.15 -5.30
CA PRO A 114 8.05 10.56 -4.45
C PRO A 114 7.44 9.77 -3.28
N GLU A 115 6.35 10.25 -2.68
CA GLU A 115 5.63 9.54 -1.62
C GLU A 115 5.08 8.20 -2.10
N ALA A 116 4.47 8.18 -3.31
CA ALA A 116 4.00 6.95 -3.92
C ALA A 116 5.12 5.93 -4.11
N LEU A 117 6.29 6.38 -4.57
CA LEU A 117 7.45 5.51 -4.74
C LEU A 117 7.96 4.99 -3.38
N SER A 118 7.99 5.83 -2.34
CA SER A 118 8.38 5.40 -0.99
C SER A 118 7.45 4.33 -0.43
N VAL A 119 6.12 4.51 -0.60
CA VAL A 119 5.13 3.51 -0.14
C VAL A 119 5.26 2.21 -0.93
N HIS A 120 5.46 2.27 -2.25
CA HIS A 120 5.71 1.07 -3.06
C HIS A 120 6.96 0.31 -2.64
N ILE A 121 8.04 1.00 -2.27
CA ILE A 121 9.25 0.35 -1.77
C ILE A 121 8.94 -0.38 -0.46
N ALA A 122 8.25 0.27 0.47
CA ALA A 122 7.87 -0.33 1.75
C ALA A 122 6.95 -1.56 1.60
N ASP A 123 5.95 -1.45 0.73
CA ASP A 123 5.02 -2.52 0.39
C ASP A 123 5.74 -3.76 -0.19
N ASN A 124 6.64 -3.55 -1.15
CA ASN A 124 7.46 -4.63 -1.69
C ASN A 124 8.42 -5.24 -0.66
N LEU A 125 9.01 -4.44 0.23
CA LEU A 125 9.89 -4.94 1.29
C LEU A 125 9.13 -5.85 2.27
N GLU A 126 7.93 -5.44 2.70
CA GLU A 126 7.05 -6.23 3.56
C GLU A 126 6.71 -7.58 2.90
N GLY A 127 6.33 -7.53 1.62
CA GLY A 127 6.04 -8.74 0.83
C GLY A 127 7.24 -9.70 0.73
N ILE A 128 8.46 -9.18 0.59
CA ILE A 128 9.69 -9.99 0.53
C ILE A 128 10.04 -10.61 1.90
N GLU A 129 9.92 -9.86 2.99
CA GLU A 129 10.16 -10.38 4.34
C GLU A 129 9.20 -11.52 4.66
N ASN A 130 7.94 -11.37 4.27
CA ASN A 130 6.94 -12.41 4.42
C ASN A 130 7.25 -13.66 3.58
N LEU A 131 8.00 -13.56 2.48
CA LEU A 131 8.43 -14.73 1.69
C LEU A 131 9.66 -15.44 2.26
N ASN A 132 10.35 -14.88 3.26
CA ASN A 132 11.57 -15.46 3.82
C ASN A 132 11.28 -16.45 4.99
N PRO A 133 11.46 -17.77 4.80
CA PRO A 133 11.20 -18.77 5.84
C PRO A 133 12.16 -18.67 7.05
N ALA A 134 13.27 -17.94 6.95
CA ALA A 134 14.20 -17.76 8.08
C ALA A 134 13.68 -16.77 9.14
N ILE A 135 12.75 -15.89 8.76
CA ILE A 135 12.18 -14.84 9.63
C ILE A 135 10.89 -15.35 10.32
N ARG A 136 10.21 -16.34 9.73
CA ARG A 136 8.97 -16.96 10.24
C ARG A 136 9.16 -17.94 11.43
N LYS A 137 10.10 -17.69 12.34
CA LYS A 137 10.35 -18.53 13.52
C LYS A 137 9.48 -18.15 14.71
#